data_AF-A0A8C0USV6-F1
#
_entry.id   AF-A0A8C0USV6-F1
#
_cell.length_a   1.000
_cell.length_b   1.000
_cell.length_c   1.000
_cell.angle_alpha   90.00
_cell.angle_beta   90.00
_cell.angle_gamma   90.00
#
_symmetry.space_group_name_H-M   'P 1'
#
loop_
_entity.id
_entity.type
_entity.pdbx_description
1 polymer ?
#
loop_
_entity_poly.entity_id
_entity_poly.type
_entity_poly.pdbx_seq_one_letter_code
_entity_poly.pdbx_strand_id
1 'polypeptide(L)'
;MQNEIIKPAKYFSEVEKSVLLALVEKYKYVLECKKSDARTIALKQRTWQALAHEYNSQPSVSLRDFKQLKKCWENIKARTKKIMAHERREKSPPEEDSEYQPDASSQESFVVSNRELCDEDKEMVHFPVCEGTSQPEPSCSDIRITADKNYRSKASQESALKKMHEEEHHQQMSILQLQLIQMNEVHVAKIQQIERECEMAEEEHRIKMEVLNKKKMYWERKLQTITKEWPVSSYNRPFPNSP
;
A
#
# COMPACT_ATOMS: atom_id res chain seq x y z
N MET A 1 18.59 15.80 -40.95
CA MET A 1 18.08 15.37 -39.64
C MET A 1 17.13 16.46 -39.16
N GLN A 2 15.84 16.14 -39.11
CA GLN A 2 14.78 17.10 -38.84
C GLN A 2 14.82 17.48 -37.35
N ASN A 3 15.12 18.74 -37.06
CA ASN A 3 14.92 19.33 -35.75
C ASN A 3 13.41 19.54 -35.57
N GLU A 4 12.71 18.52 -35.09
CA GLU A 4 11.33 18.70 -34.63
C GLU A 4 11.35 19.63 -33.42
N ILE A 5 10.79 20.81 -33.60
CA ILE A 5 10.49 21.75 -32.51
C ILE A 5 9.34 21.11 -31.72
N ILE A 6 9.69 20.28 -30.74
CA ILE A 6 8.75 19.67 -29.80
C ILE A 6 8.04 20.81 -29.06
N LYS A 7 6.79 21.09 -29.46
CA LYS A 7 5.92 22.02 -28.74
C LYS A 7 5.83 21.56 -27.28
N PRO A 8 5.90 22.46 -26.28
CA PRO A 8 5.78 22.04 -24.89
C PRO A 8 4.43 21.36 -24.69
N ALA A 9 4.45 20.06 -24.39
CA ALA A 9 3.24 19.29 -24.15
C ALA A 9 2.44 19.97 -23.01
N LYS A 10 1.12 20.05 -23.12
CA LYS A 10 0.30 20.71 -22.08
C LYS A 10 0.36 19.98 -20.73
N TYR A 11 0.60 18.67 -20.76
CA TYR A 11 0.62 17.79 -19.60
C TYR A 11 1.97 17.08 -19.50
N PHE A 12 2.35 16.70 -18.27
CA PHE A 12 3.51 15.87 -18.00
C PHE A 12 3.16 14.40 -18.26
N SER A 13 3.90 13.76 -19.16
CA SER A 13 3.83 12.31 -19.40
C SER A 13 4.33 11.53 -18.18
N GLU A 14 4.06 10.22 -18.12
CA GLU A 14 4.53 9.41 -17.00
C GLU A 14 6.06 9.28 -16.98
N VAL A 15 6.69 9.19 -18.16
CA VAL A 15 8.15 9.23 -18.31
C VAL A 15 8.72 10.56 -17.84
N GLU A 16 8.07 11.68 -18.18
CA GLU A 16 8.50 13.00 -17.71
C GLU A 16 8.39 13.14 -16.19
N LYS A 17 7.36 12.54 -15.58
CA LYS A 17 7.21 12.51 -14.11
C LYS A 17 8.28 11.64 -13.46
N SER A 18 8.62 10.48 -14.04
CA SER A 18 9.65 9.60 -13.48
C SER A 18 11.04 10.26 -13.51
N VAL A 19 11.37 10.95 -14.61
CA VAL A 19 12.60 11.76 -14.71
C VAL A 19 12.61 12.87 -13.65
N LEU A 20 11.49 13.59 -13.48
CA LEU A 20 11.38 14.61 -12.44
C LEU A 20 11.56 14.02 -11.03
N LEU A 21 10.97 12.87 -10.74
CA LEU A 21 11.10 12.18 -9.45
C LEU A 21 12.55 11.80 -9.15
N ALA A 22 13.26 11.22 -10.11
CA ALA A 22 14.66 10.84 -9.96
C ALA A 22 15.56 12.06 -9.65
N LEU A 23 15.34 13.17 -10.35
CA LEU A 23 16.10 14.40 -10.12
C LEU A 23 15.75 15.05 -8.77
N VAL A 24 14.47 15.05 -8.38
CA VAL A 24 14.08 15.57 -7.06
C VAL A 24 14.70 14.74 -5.94
N GLU A 25 14.76 13.42 -6.08
CA GLU A 25 15.42 12.54 -5.10
C GLU A 25 16.92 12.86 -5.00
N LYS A 26 17.61 13.08 -6.12
CA LYS A 26 19.02 13.52 -6.15
C LYS A 26 19.27 14.80 -5.36
N TYR A 27 18.33 15.75 -5.41
CA TYR A 27 18.44 17.06 -4.74
C TYR A 27 17.63 17.18 -3.44
N LYS A 28 17.13 16.05 -2.91
CA LYS A 28 16.17 15.97 -1.80
C LYS A 28 16.58 16.76 -0.56
N TYR A 29 17.82 16.60 -0.12
CA TYR A 29 18.34 17.26 1.09
C TYR A 29 18.22 18.78 1.05
N VAL A 30 18.25 19.37 -0.15
CA VAL A 30 18.09 20.83 -0.34
C VAL A 30 16.62 21.18 -0.57
N LEU A 31 15.94 20.48 -1.48
CA LEU A 31 14.57 20.80 -1.89
C LEU A 31 13.54 20.57 -0.77
N GLU A 32 13.71 19.50 0.01
CA GLU A 32 12.82 19.12 1.11
C GLU A 32 13.28 19.62 2.48
N CYS A 33 14.37 20.37 2.54
CA CYS A 33 14.86 20.96 3.79
C CYS A 33 13.75 21.79 4.45
N LYS A 34 13.47 21.59 5.74
CA LYS A 34 12.42 22.35 6.48
C LYS A 34 12.83 23.80 6.79
N LYS A 35 14.07 24.20 6.50
CA LYS A 35 14.57 25.56 6.74
C LYS A 35 14.00 26.55 5.71
N SER A 36 13.71 27.76 6.19
CA SER A 36 13.09 28.86 5.43
C SER A 36 13.80 30.19 5.62
N ASP A 37 15.06 30.17 6.04
CA ASP A 37 15.90 31.37 6.04
C ASP A 37 16.24 31.81 4.59
N ALA A 38 16.58 33.08 4.41
CA ALA A 38 16.84 33.66 3.08
C ALA A 38 17.93 32.91 2.29
N ARG A 39 18.96 32.40 2.98
CA ARG A 39 20.03 31.62 2.34
C ARG A 39 19.49 30.28 1.83
N THR A 40 18.72 29.57 2.65
CA THR A 40 18.08 28.31 2.24
C THR A 40 17.08 28.52 1.10
N ILE A 41 16.29 29.59 1.11
CA ILE A 41 15.35 29.91 0.03
C ILE A 41 16.09 30.14 -1.29
N ALA A 42 17.15 30.96 -1.26
CA ALA A 42 17.98 31.21 -2.43
C ALA A 42 18.66 29.93 -2.94
N LEU A 43 19.13 29.07 -2.02
CA LEU A 43 19.72 27.79 -2.37
C LEU A 43 18.70 26.86 -3.06
N LYS A 44 17.50 26.69 -2.49
CA LYS A 44 16.41 25.92 -3.11
C LYS A 44 16.07 26.43 -4.50
N GLN A 45 16.03 27.75 -4.69
CA GLN A 45 15.76 28.34 -6.00
C GLN A 45 16.84 27.99 -7.02
N ARG A 46 18.13 28.12 -6.66
CA ARG A 46 19.24 27.71 -7.53
C ARG A 46 19.21 26.22 -7.84
N THR A 47 18.88 25.40 -6.85
CA THR A 47 18.74 23.95 -7.04
C THR A 47 17.61 23.60 -8.00
N TRP A 48 16.46 24.29 -7.92
CA TRP A 48 15.39 24.13 -8.90
C TRP A 48 15.80 24.53 -10.31
N GLN A 49 16.59 25.60 -10.45
CA GLN A 49 17.13 26.01 -11.76
C GLN A 49 18.12 24.99 -12.32
N ALA A 50 19.03 24.48 -11.50
CA ALA A 50 19.96 23.41 -11.88
C ALA A 50 19.22 22.12 -12.26
N LEU A 51 18.21 21.73 -11.47
CA LEU A 51 17.33 20.61 -11.78
C LEU A 51 16.62 20.81 -13.12
N ALA A 52 16.09 22.00 -13.39
CA ALA A 52 15.44 22.29 -14.68
C ALA A 52 16.41 22.18 -15.86
N HIS A 53 17.65 22.63 -15.69
CA HIS A 53 18.69 22.46 -16.70
C HIS A 53 19.00 20.98 -16.96
N GLU A 54 19.20 20.20 -15.90
CA GLU A 54 19.46 18.75 -16.02
C GLU A 54 18.26 18.01 -16.62
N TYR A 55 17.03 18.36 -16.21
CA TYR A 55 15.80 17.83 -16.77
C TYR A 55 15.72 18.09 -18.27
N ASN A 56 15.87 19.34 -18.69
CA ASN A 56 15.80 19.74 -20.09
C ASN A 56 16.94 19.18 -20.96
N SER A 57 17.99 18.64 -20.34
CA SER A 57 19.09 17.94 -21.03
C SER A 57 18.79 16.45 -21.27
N GLN A 58 17.72 15.91 -20.69
CA GLN A 58 17.34 14.51 -20.86
C GLN A 58 16.71 14.28 -22.24
N PRO A 59 17.01 13.16 -22.91
CA PRO A 59 16.28 12.77 -24.10
C PRO A 59 14.82 12.42 -23.72
N SER A 60 13.87 12.73 -24.60
CA SER A 60 12.44 12.39 -24.45
C SER A 60 11.64 13.20 -23.43
N VAL A 61 12.16 14.34 -22.97
CA VAL A 61 11.36 15.31 -22.19
C VAL A 61 10.99 16.52 -23.04
N SER A 62 9.85 17.14 -22.74
CA SER A 62 9.53 18.49 -23.22
C SER A 62 10.26 19.53 -22.38
N LEU A 63 10.65 20.65 -22.99
CA LEU A 63 11.30 21.74 -22.27
C LEU A 63 10.36 22.37 -21.24
N ARG A 64 10.84 22.48 -20.00
CA ARG A 64 10.08 23.05 -18.87
C ARG A 64 10.89 24.08 -18.11
N ASP A 65 10.19 25.13 -17.67
CA ASP A 65 10.73 26.06 -16.68
C ASP A 65 10.71 25.44 -15.28
N PHE A 66 11.63 25.86 -14.42
CA PHE A 66 11.73 25.36 -13.04
C PHE A 66 10.42 25.58 -12.26
N LYS A 67 9.66 26.63 -12.57
CA LYS A 67 8.33 26.89 -11.98
C LYS A 67 7.33 25.79 -12.33
N GLN A 68 7.35 25.31 -13.57
CA GLN A 68 6.47 24.24 -14.04
C GLN A 68 6.83 22.90 -13.39
N LEU A 69 8.12 22.59 -13.32
CA LEU A 69 8.63 21.39 -12.64
C LEU A 69 8.28 21.40 -11.15
N LYS A 70 8.50 22.54 -10.48
CA LYS A 70 8.11 22.73 -9.08
C LYS A 70 6.61 22.53 -8.89
N LYS A 71 5.78 23.10 -9.77
CA LYS A 71 4.32 22.92 -9.69
C LYS A 71 3.90 21.47 -9.92
N CYS A 72 4.52 20.77 -10.87
CA CYS A 72 4.30 19.36 -11.14
C CYS A 72 4.63 18.52 -9.90
N TRP A 73 5.78 18.77 -9.27
CA TRP A 73 6.19 18.10 -8.03
C TRP A 73 5.20 18.31 -6.88
N GLU A 74 4.75 19.55 -6.65
CA GLU A 74 3.72 19.83 -5.63
C GLU A 74 2.42 19.08 -5.92
N ASN A 75 2.01 18.99 -7.19
CA ASN A 75 0.84 18.23 -7.60
C ASN A 75 1.00 16.72 -7.37
N ILE A 76 2.18 16.15 -7.63
CA ILE A 76 2.50 14.74 -7.35
C ILE A 76 2.37 14.48 -5.86
N LYS A 77 3.03 15.28 -5.01
CA LYS A 77 2.92 15.14 -3.54
C LYS A 77 1.48 15.23 -3.05
N ALA A 78 0.70 16.17 -3.59
CA ALA A 78 -0.70 16.33 -3.21
C ALA A 78 -1.55 15.10 -3.61
N ARG A 79 -1.32 14.52 -4.80
CA ARG A 79 -1.99 13.30 -5.24
C ARG A 79 -1.61 12.09 -4.38
N THR A 80 -0.33 11.90 -4.07
CA THR A 80 0.14 10.81 -3.20
C THR A 80 -0.52 10.88 -1.83
N LYS A 81 -0.58 12.07 -1.22
CA LYS A 81 -1.28 12.26 0.07
C LYS A 81 -2.77 11.92 0.00
N LYS A 82 -3.45 12.28 -1.09
CA LYS A 82 -4.87 11.94 -1.28
C LYS A 82 -5.11 10.44 -1.39
N ILE A 83 -4.26 9.74 -2.14
CA ILE A 83 -4.34 8.28 -2.28
C ILE A 83 -4.14 7.61 -0.91
N MET A 84 -3.08 7.98 -0.18
CA MET A 84 -2.82 7.45 1.16
C MET A 84 -3.95 7.73 2.18
N ALA A 85 -4.61 8.90 2.07
CA ALA A 85 -5.74 9.25 2.93
C ALA A 85 -7.01 8.46 2.59
N HIS A 86 -7.25 8.18 1.30
CA HIS A 86 -8.37 7.35 0.85
C HIS A 86 -8.18 5.90 1.30
N GLU A 87 -6.99 5.35 1.11
CA GLU A 87 -6.65 3.98 1.48
C GLU A 87 -6.79 3.71 2.99
N ARG A 88 -6.59 4.74 3.83
CA ARG A 88 -6.81 4.68 5.28
C ARG A 88 -8.30 4.64 5.65
N ARG A 89 -9.18 5.27 4.86
CA ARG A 89 -10.63 5.31 5.09
C ARG A 89 -11.33 4.04 4.61
N GLU A 90 -10.78 3.34 3.62
CA GLU A 90 -11.33 2.07 3.15
C GLU A 90 -10.90 0.86 4.01
N LYS A 91 -9.91 1.05 4.90
CA LYS A 91 -9.42 0.02 5.83
C LYS A 91 -10.01 0.10 7.24
N SER A 92 -10.93 1.03 7.52
CA SER A 92 -11.72 0.99 8.75
C SER A 92 -12.85 -0.05 8.60
N PRO A 93 -12.93 -1.07 9.46
CA PRO A 93 -14.08 -1.99 9.49
C PRO A 93 -15.38 -1.18 9.61
N PRO A 94 -16.50 -1.61 9.01
CA PRO A 94 -17.80 -1.02 9.27
C PRO A 94 -18.04 -1.06 10.78
N GLU A 95 -18.30 0.10 11.38
CA GLU A 95 -18.77 0.19 12.76
C GLU A 95 -20.10 -0.57 12.83
N GLU A 96 -20.09 -1.75 13.46
CA GLU A 96 -21.31 -2.47 13.86
C GLU A 96 -21.93 -1.68 15.03
N ASP A 97 -22.92 -0.86 14.71
CA ASP A 97 -23.91 -0.41 15.70
C ASP A 97 -24.71 -1.64 16.16
N SER A 98 -24.35 -2.19 17.31
CA SER A 98 -25.10 -3.25 17.99
C SER A 98 -25.50 -2.79 19.39
N GLU A 99 -26.70 -2.23 19.49
CA GLU A 99 -27.50 -2.26 20.72
C GLU A 99 -29.00 -2.13 20.38
N TYR A 100 -29.68 -3.28 20.21
CA TYR A 100 -30.95 -3.60 20.91
C TYR A 100 -31.51 -4.97 20.44
N GLN A 101 -31.68 -5.89 21.39
CA GLN A 101 -32.68 -6.97 21.38
C GLN A 101 -33.73 -6.58 22.43
N PRO A 102 -35.04 -6.83 22.21
CA PRO A 102 -35.55 -8.10 22.74
C PRO A 102 -36.76 -8.74 22.02
N ASP A 103 -36.90 -10.02 22.32
CA ASP A 103 -38.11 -10.84 22.50
C ASP A 103 -38.77 -11.54 21.29
N ALA A 104 -39.12 -12.78 21.60
CA ALA A 104 -39.62 -13.89 20.85
C ALA A 104 -41.12 -13.82 20.54
N SER A 105 -41.49 -14.48 19.43
CA SER A 105 -42.51 -15.54 19.34
C SER A 105 -43.38 -15.40 18.09
N SER A 106 -43.31 -16.47 17.29
CA SER A 106 -44.39 -17.07 16.49
C SER A 106 -44.65 -16.64 15.04
N GLN A 107 -44.62 -17.70 14.21
CA GLN A 107 -45.38 -17.99 12.99
C GLN A 107 -44.82 -17.61 11.60
N GLU A 108 -44.17 -18.61 10.99
CA GLU A 108 -44.62 -19.36 9.80
C GLU A 108 -45.15 -18.59 8.56
N SER A 109 -44.47 -18.90 7.45
CA SER A 109 -44.95 -19.04 6.07
C SER A 109 -45.14 -17.78 5.20
N PHE A 110 -44.34 -17.70 4.14
CA PHE A 110 -44.84 -17.35 2.80
C PHE A 110 -44.02 -18.09 1.73
N VAL A 111 -44.75 -18.65 0.77
CA VAL A 111 -44.34 -19.61 -0.27
C VAL A 111 -44.38 -18.91 -1.63
N VAL A 112 -43.96 -19.63 -2.68
CA VAL A 112 -44.27 -19.50 -4.13
C VAL A 112 -43.12 -18.85 -4.92
N SER A 113 -42.55 -19.44 -5.98
CA SER A 113 -43.20 -20.02 -7.19
C SER A 113 -42.22 -20.79 -8.11
N ASN A 114 -42.67 -21.94 -8.66
CA ASN A 114 -42.71 -22.34 -10.10
C ASN A 114 -41.43 -22.30 -10.99
N ARG A 115 -41.18 -23.16 -12.00
CA ARG A 115 -41.78 -24.37 -12.62
C ARG A 115 -40.85 -24.78 -13.82
N GLU A 116 -41.01 -26.02 -14.32
CA GLU A 116 -40.59 -26.60 -15.64
C GLU A 116 -39.24 -27.34 -15.71
N LEU A 117 -39.11 -28.68 -15.86
CA LEU A 117 -39.66 -29.72 -16.79
C LEU A 117 -39.26 -29.53 -18.26
N CYS A 118 -38.52 -30.52 -18.80
CA CYS A 118 -38.79 -31.16 -20.09
C CYS A 118 -38.10 -32.54 -20.15
N ASP A 119 -38.93 -33.58 -20.27
CA ASP A 119 -38.62 -34.94 -20.73
C ASP A 119 -38.28 -34.96 -22.23
N GLU A 120 -37.68 -36.05 -22.71
CA GLU A 120 -38.12 -36.75 -23.94
C GLU A 120 -37.66 -38.22 -23.92
N ASP A 121 -38.64 -39.09 -24.22
CA ASP A 121 -38.64 -40.55 -24.21
C ASP A 121 -37.84 -41.19 -25.36
N LYS A 122 -37.51 -42.47 -25.21
CA LYS A 122 -37.81 -43.50 -26.23
C LYS A 122 -37.64 -44.93 -25.72
N GLU A 123 -38.80 -45.56 -25.54
CA GLU A 123 -39.04 -46.99 -25.50
C GLU A 123 -38.74 -47.64 -26.87
N MET A 124 -38.22 -48.87 -26.91
CA MET A 124 -38.70 -49.92 -27.83
C MET A 124 -38.07 -51.29 -27.53
N VAL A 125 -38.96 -52.25 -27.30
CA VAL A 125 -38.72 -53.68 -27.11
C VAL A 125 -38.41 -54.34 -28.47
N HIS A 126 -37.44 -55.24 -28.55
CA HIS A 126 -37.45 -56.30 -29.57
C HIS A 126 -36.92 -57.62 -29.00
N PHE A 127 -37.83 -58.57 -28.86
CA PHE A 127 -37.57 -59.98 -28.59
C PHE A 127 -37.61 -60.73 -29.93
N PRO A 128 -36.64 -61.61 -30.24
CA PRO A 128 -36.93 -62.77 -31.06
C PRO A 128 -36.87 -64.04 -30.20
N VAL A 129 -37.97 -64.78 -30.21
CA VAL A 129 -38.00 -66.21 -29.94
C VAL A 129 -37.20 -66.90 -31.05
N CYS A 130 -36.29 -67.80 -30.70
CA CYS A 130 -35.81 -68.83 -31.63
C CYS A 130 -35.63 -70.15 -30.88
N GLU A 131 -36.11 -71.21 -31.51
CA GLU A 131 -36.34 -72.56 -30.97
C GLU A 131 -35.07 -73.28 -30.52
N GLY A 132 -35.27 -74.21 -29.59
CA GLY A 132 -34.20 -74.84 -28.84
C GLY A 132 -33.33 -75.83 -29.59
N THR A 133 -32.17 -76.09 -28.99
CA THR A 133 -31.51 -77.39 -28.98
C THR A 133 -30.66 -77.48 -27.71
N SER A 134 -30.96 -78.50 -26.91
CA SER A 134 -30.06 -79.35 -26.11
C SER A 134 -28.93 -78.73 -25.26
N GLN A 135 -28.98 -79.05 -23.95
CA GLN A 135 -27.89 -79.11 -22.96
C GLN A 135 -26.50 -79.53 -23.50
N PRO A 136 -25.37 -79.30 -22.77
CA PRO A 136 -25.27 -79.11 -21.32
C PRO A 136 -24.45 -77.90 -20.83
N GLU A 137 -24.70 -77.55 -19.57
CA GLU A 137 -23.96 -76.62 -18.71
C GLU A 137 -22.43 -76.69 -18.86
N PRO A 138 -21.73 -75.53 -18.92
CA PRO A 138 -20.45 -75.37 -18.28
C PRO A 138 -20.65 -74.68 -16.91
N SER A 139 -20.14 -75.36 -15.88
CA SER A 139 -20.04 -74.90 -14.50
C SER A 139 -19.74 -73.40 -14.37
N CYS A 140 -20.62 -72.67 -13.68
CA CYS A 140 -20.39 -71.30 -13.23
C CYS A 140 -19.32 -71.27 -12.12
N SER A 141 -18.03 -71.17 -12.46
CA SER A 141 -17.00 -70.82 -11.47
C SER A 141 -16.10 -69.63 -11.82
N ASP A 142 -16.20 -69.02 -13.00
CA ASP A 142 -15.18 -68.03 -13.42
C ASP A 142 -15.62 -66.57 -13.56
N ILE A 143 -16.82 -66.18 -13.09
CA ILE A 143 -17.27 -64.77 -13.15
C ILE A 143 -17.37 -64.09 -11.76
N ARG A 144 -17.36 -64.83 -10.65
CA ARG A 144 -17.45 -64.20 -9.31
C ARG A 144 -16.10 -63.74 -8.72
N ILE A 145 -14.97 -64.23 -9.21
CA ILE A 145 -13.65 -63.87 -8.65
C ILE A 145 -13.11 -62.53 -9.21
N THR A 146 -13.60 -62.06 -10.36
CA THR A 146 -13.14 -60.81 -11.01
C THR A 146 -13.90 -59.56 -10.56
N ALA A 147 -15.12 -59.70 -10.03
CA ALA A 147 -15.90 -58.57 -9.51
C ALA A 147 -15.39 -58.07 -8.14
N ASP A 148 -15.07 -58.98 -7.21
CA ASP A 148 -14.57 -58.62 -5.86
C ASP A 148 -13.16 -58.01 -5.87
N LYS A 149 -12.30 -58.48 -6.79
CA LYS A 149 -10.95 -57.91 -6.98
C LYS A 149 -11.00 -56.49 -7.57
N ASN A 150 -11.99 -56.21 -8.42
CA ASN A 150 -12.20 -54.88 -9.00
C ASN A 150 -12.79 -53.89 -7.99
N TYR A 151 -13.73 -54.31 -7.13
CA TYR A 151 -14.29 -53.44 -6.09
C TYR A 151 -13.25 -53.10 -5.01
N ARG A 152 -12.47 -54.10 -4.54
CA ARG A 152 -11.39 -53.90 -3.57
C ARG A 152 -10.26 -53.03 -4.13
N SER A 153 -9.90 -53.19 -5.41
CA SER A 153 -8.88 -52.35 -6.06
C SER A 153 -9.37 -50.91 -6.25
N LYS A 154 -10.64 -50.71 -6.66
CA LYS A 154 -11.24 -49.37 -6.76
C LYS A 154 -11.29 -48.63 -5.42
N ALA A 155 -11.69 -49.31 -4.34
CA ALA A 155 -11.70 -48.71 -2.99
C ALA A 155 -10.29 -48.33 -2.50
N SER A 156 -9.27 -49.14 -2.84
CA SER A 156 -7.87 -48.86 -2.50
C SER A 156 -7.31 -47.69 -3.33
N GLN A 157 -7.68 -47.60 -4.61
CA GLN A 157 -7.30 -46.52 -5.50
C GLN A 157 -7.99 -45.19 -5.14
N GLU A 158 -9.27 -45.24 -4.74
CA GLU A 158 -10.03 -44.07 -4.25
C GLU A 158 -9.49 -43.56 -2.90
N SER A 159 -9.08 -44.48 -2.00
CA SER A 159 -8.41 -44.11 -0.74
C SER A 159 -7.06 -43.43 -0.98
N ALA A 160 -6.28 -43.91 -1.97
CA ALA A 160 -5.01 -43.28 -2.33
C ALA A 160 -5.21 -41.89 -2.94
N LEU A 161 -6.24 -41.69 -3.77
CA LEU A 161 -6.59 -40.38 -4.32
C LEU A 161 -7.06 -39.38 -3.25
N LYS A 162 -7.85 -39.83 -2.26
CA LYS A 162 -8.27 -38.97 -1.13
C LYS A 162 -7.09 -38.55 -0.27
N LYS A 163 -6.16 -39.46 0.04
CA LYS A 163 -4.91 -39.13 0.75
C LYS A 163 -4.08 -38.11 -0.01
N MET A 164 -3.97 -38.27 -1.33
CA MET A 164 -3.25 -37.32 -2.19
C MET A 164 -3.90 -35.93 -2.18
N HIS A 165 -5.23 -35.85 -2.26
CA HIS A 165 -5.95 -34.56 -2.17
C HIS A 165 -5.84 -33.92 -0.78
N GLU A 166 -5.86 -34.72 0.30
CA GLU A 166 -5.64 -34.23 1.67
C GLU A 166 -4.22 -33.68 1.85
N GLU A 167 -3.22 -34.35 1.27
CA GLU A 167 -1.83 -33.89 1.23
C GLU A 167 -1.68 -32.60 0.41
N GLU A 168 -2.32 -32.49 -0.75
CA GLU A 168 -2.33 -31.27 -1.57
C GLU A 168 -3.00 -30.10 -0.84
N HIS A 169 -4.14 -30.33 -0.18
CA HIS A 169 -4.81 -29.31 0.62
C HIS A 169 -3.95 -28.88 1.81
N HIS A 170 -3.26 -29.82 2.48
CA HIS A 170 -2.32 -29.50 3.55
C HIS A 170 -1.13 -28.66 3.04
N GLN A 171 -0.58 -29.00 1.87
CA GLN A 171 0.48 -28.21 1.23
C GLN A 171 0.01 -26.79 0.90
N GLN A 172 -1.19 -26.64 0.34
CA GLN A 172 -1.78 -25.32 0.06
C GLN A 172 -1.96 -24.48 1.33
N MET A 173 -2.43 -25.10 2.42
CA MET A 173 -2.58 -24.43 3.72
C MET A 173 -1.22 -23.96 4.28
N SER A 174 -0.18 -24.79 4.15
CA SER A 174 1.19 -24.44 4.56
C SER A 174 1.76 -23.26 3.75
N ILE A 175 1.54 -23.24 2.42
CA ILE A 175 1.98 -22.14 1.55
C ILE A 175 1.32 -20.82 1.98
N LEU A 176 0.01 -20.84 2.24
CA LEU A 176 -0.72 -19.64 2.69
C LEU A 176 -0.22 -19.17 4.07
N GLN A 177 0.04 -20.09 4.99
CA GLN A 177 0.58 -19.76 6.31
C GLN A 177 1.97 -19.11 6.19
N LEU A 178 2.85 -19.64 5.34
CA LEU A 178 4.16 -19.06 5.10
C LEU A 178 4.09 -17.68 4.45
N GLN A 179 3.19 -17.47 3.48
CA GLN A 179 2.95 -16.16 2.89
C GLN A 179 2.49 -15.13 3.92
N LEU A 180 1.59 -15.53 4.83
CA LEU A 180 1.14 -14.68 5.93
C LEU A 180 2.28 -14.32 6.89
N ILE A 181 3.12 -15.28 7.27
CA ILE A 181 4.29 -15.04 8.13
C ILE A 181 5.25 -14.05 7.47
N GLN A 182 5.62 -14.29 6.20
CA GLN A 182 6.51 -13.39 5.46
C GLN A 182 5.95 -11.98 5.35
N MET A 183 4.65 -11.85 5.07
CA MET A 183 3.99 -10.54 5.01
C MET A 183 4.03 -9.83 6.38
N ASN A 184 3.77 -10.55 7.46
CA ASN A 184 3.84 -10.00 8.82
C ASN A 184 5.26 -9.56 9.18
N GLU A 185 6.28 -10.34 8.84
CA GLU A 185 7.69 -9.97 9.05
C GLU A 185 8.04 -8.67 8.31
N VAL A 186 7.60 -8.52 7.07
CA VAL A 186 7.78 -7.29 6.28
C VAL A 186 7.09 -6.10 6.94
N HIS A 187 5.85 -6.27 7.42
CA HIS A 187 5.13 -5.22 8.12
C HIS A 187 5.84 -4.81 9.41
N VAL A 188 6.28 -5.78 10.23
CA VAL A 188 7.02 -5.50 11.47
C VAL A 188 8.32 -4.75 11.17
N ALA A 189 9.09 -5.20 10.17
CA ALA A 189 10.31 -4.51 9.76
C ALA A 189 10.01 -3.06 9.31
N LYS A 190 8.88 -2.85 8.62
CA LYS A 190 8.47 -1.51 8.19
C LYS A 190 8.06 -0.61 9.36
N ILE A 191 7.33 -1.14 10.33
CA ILE A 191 6.96 -0.44 11.56
C ILE A 191 8.22 0.00 12.31
N GLN A 192 9.16 -0.91 12.55
CA GLN A 192 10.42 -0.60 13.22
C GLN A 192 11.26 0.45 12.47
N GLN A 193 11.22 0.44 11.13
CA GLN A 193 11.88 1.49 10.35
C GLN A 193 11.25 2.87 10.62
N ILE A 194 9.92 2.95 10.60
CA ILE A 194 9.20 4.19 10.86
C ILE A 194 9.47 4.69 12.28
N GLU A 195 9.47 3.79 13.27
CA GLU A 195 9.78 4.12 14.67
C GLU A 195 11.18 4.73 14.82
N ARG A 196 12.21 4.11 14.22
CA ARG A 196 13.57 4.66 14.22
C ARG A 196 13.66 6.01 13.53
N GLU A 197 12.96 6.18 12.39
CA GLU A 197 12.93 7.47 11.69
C GLU A 197 12.26 8.57 12.53
N CYS A 198 11.19 8.24 13.26
CA CYS A 198 10.53 9.14 14.21
C CYS A 198 11.47 9.53 15.35
N GLU A 199 12.12 8.55 15.99
CA GLU A 199 13.04 8.79 17.11
C GLU A 199 14.21 9.70 16.72
N MET A 200 14.85 9.44 15.58
CA MET A 200 15.93 10.30 15.07
C MET A 200 15.45 11.74 14.81
N ALA A 201 14.22 11.90 14.29
CA ALA A 201 13.67 13.22 14.03
C ALA A 201 13.33 13.99 15.32
N GLU A 202 12.83 13.29 16.34
CA GLU A 202 12.60 13.86 17.68
C GLU A 202 13.92 14.31 18.32
N GLU A 203 14.96 13.50 18.22
CA GLU A 203 16.30 13.82 18.73
C GLU A 203 16.90 15.05 18.02
N GLU A 204 16.79 15.12 16.70
CA GLU A 204 17.24 16.30 15.93
C GLU A 204 16.48 17.56 16.39
N HIS A 205 15.16 17.44 16.57
CA HIS A 205 14.33 18.55 17.06
C HIS A 205 14.76 19.00 18.46
N ARG A 206 15.02 18.04 19.36
CA ARG A 206 15.49 18.28 20.73
C ARG A 206 16.79 19.08 20.75
N ILE A 207 17.81 18.63 20.02
CA ILE A 207 19.10 19.32 19.93
C ILE A 207 18.93 20.74 19.39
N LYS A 208 18.10 20.90 18.34
CA LYS A 208 17.81 22.21 17.77
C LYS A 208 17.17 23.16 18.79
N MET A 209 16.23 22.67 19.60
CA MET A 209 15.60 23.45 20.67
C MET A 209 16.60 23.82 21.77
N GLU A 210 17.52 22.92 22.13
CA GLU A 210 18.57 23.21 23.10
C GLU A 210 19.50 24.34 22.62
N VAL A 211 19.90 24.32 21.35
CA VAL A 211 20.72 25.39 20.75
C VAL A 211 20.00 26.73 20.77
N LEU A 212 18.70 26.75 20.43
CA LEU A 212 17.90 27.97 20.48
C LEU A 212 17.77 28.50 21.91
N ASN A 213 17.54 27.62 22.89
CA ASN A 213 17.50 27.98 24.30
C ASN A 213 18.83 28.54 24.80
N LYS A 214 19.97 27.94 24.41
CA LYS A 214 21.30 28.49 24.73
C LYS A 214 21.51 29.89 24.14
N LYS A 215 21.08 30.13 22.91
CA LYS A 215 21.13 31.47 22.29
C LYS A 215 20.25 32.47 23.03
N LYS A 216 19.03 32.08 23.40
CA LYS A 216 18.13 32.90 24.21
C LYS A 216 18.79 33.28 25.54
N MET A 217 19.31 32.30 26.27
CA MET A 217 20.00 32.50 27.55
C MET A 217 21.21 33.44 27.43
N TYR A 218 21.98 33.34 26.34
CA TYR A 218 23.08 34.27 26.07
C TYR A 218 22.61 35.72 25.99
N TRP A 219 21.54 35.98 25.23
CA TRP A 219 21.02 37.34 25.07
C TRP A 219 20.35 37.85 26.34
N GLU A 220 19.63 37.00 27.08
CA GLU A 220 19.07 37.35 28.38
C GLU A 220 20.16 37.77 29.37
N ARG A 221 21.25 37.01 29.45
CA ARG A 221 22.41 37.36 30.29
C ARG A 221 23.05 38.67 29.85
N LYS A 222 23.24 38.86 28.55
CA LYS A 222 23.82 40.10 28.00
C LYS A 222 22.96 41.32 28.32
N LEU A 223 21.64 41.19 28.21
CA LEU A 223 20.68 42.23 28.58
C LEU A 223 20.76 42.56 30.07
N GLN A 224 20.84 41.54 30.94
CA GLN A 224 21.02 41.72 32.38
C GLN A 224 22.35 42.41 32.74
N THR A 225 23.44 42.08 32.04
CA THR A 225 24.73 42.76 32.25
C THR A 225 24.63 44.23 31.87
N ILE A 226 24.08 44.55 30.69
CA ILE A 226 23.92 45.95 30.24
C ILE A 226 23.07 46.76 31.23
N THR A 227 21.97 46.21 31.72
CA THR A 227 21.08 46.89 32.68
C THR A 227 21.71 47.08 34.07
N LYS A 228 22.64 46.21 34.49
CA LYS A 228 23.39 46.38 35.75
C LYS A 228 24.54 47.37 35.64
N GLU A 229 25.24 47.37 34.49
CA GLU A 229 26.38 48.26 34.22
C GLU A 229 25.93 49.71 33.92
N TRP A 230 24.72 49.89 33.38
CA TRP A 230 24.16 51.21 33.05
C TRP A 230 22.78 51.40 33.70
N PRO A 231 22.71 51.72 35.00
CA PRO A 231 21.46 52.09 35.64
C PRO A 231 20.90 53.33 34.96
N VAL A 232 19.60 53.34 34.64
CA VAL A 232 18.89 54.45 33.99
C VAL A 232 19.03 55.78 34.77
N SER A 233 19.42 55.74 36.06
CA SER A 233 19.76 56.94 36.85
C SER A 233 21.00 57.70 36.37
N SER A 234 21.87 57.09 35.57
CA SER A 234 23.06 57.73 35.00
C SER A 234 22.76 58.77 33.91
N TYR A 235 21.56 58.75 33.33
CA TYR A 235 21.14 59.69 32.28
C TYR A 235 20.52 61.00 32.78
N ASN A 236 20.16 61.10 34.07
CA ASN A 236 19.51 62.29 34.66
C ASN A 236 20.46 63.21 35.44
N ARG A 237 21.76 63.22 35.11
CA ARG A 237 22.71 64.16 35.74
C ARG A 237 22.60 65.52 35.02
N PRO A 238 22.18 66.61 35.69
CA PRO A 238 22.11 67.93 35.07
C PRO A 238 23.51 68.33 34.57
N PHE A 239 23.59 68.86 33.36
CA PHE A 239 24.85 69.41 32.83
C PHE A 239 25.36 70.50 33.79
N PRO A 240 26.65 70.52 34.14
CA PRO A 240 27.19 71.56 34.99
C PRO A 240 27.08 72.89 34.24
N ASN A 241 26.36 73.84 34.83
CA ASN A 241 26.30 75.22 34.34
C ASN A 241 27.74 75.74 34.26
N SER A 242 28.15 76.12 33.04
CA SER A 242 29.48 76.69 32.81
C SER A 242 29.58 78.07 33.48
N PRO A 243 30.75 78.40 34.04
CA PRO A 243 30.98 79.60 34.86
C PRO A 243 30.85 80.91 34.07
#